data_AF-A0A7W1UIS7-F1
#
_entry.id   AF-A0A7W1UIS7-F1
#
_cell.length_a   1.000
_cell.length_b   1.000
_cell.length_c   1.000
_cell.angle_alpha   90.00
_cell.angle_beta   90.00
_cell.angle_gamma   90.00
#
_symmetry.space_group_name_H-M   'P 1'
#
loop_
_entity.id
_entity.type
_entity.pdbx_description
1 polymer ?
#
loop_
_entity_poly.entity_id
_entity_poly.type
_entity_poly.pdbx_seq_one_letter_code
_entity_poly.pdbx_strand_id
1 'polypeptide(L)'
;MRRDLNAAWKALSLRRPFVLSLLLATNLQALLFLLLELPQSGGEVPLGGILAVALLLASGAGLARYVPRWMNGSEGEDTASQVRAASTRSLVQRVLGAALVLLVGAYLLVLTVPQPLFPYRLSYRSFTVHSDQPLSRGVYPVLDRAQARLASSAVYDSTALHTIFLSSSYWKFALFAREHFRAFGIRSPLRGHIFISKADPERDVVVRYAEAQNERRLSGVIAHEVTHNLLQKATSGRELPRWKEEGYADYVAGESTFDYGAGVRLLAEGRSEGSSAFRYLKYRLLVEYLLEEKGVPFEEFLRIRVDPCLLEAELVRRMHAQNRAEPAEFN
;
A
#
# COMPACT_ATOMS: atom_id res chain seq x y z
N MET A 1 9.88 -25.77 34.28
CA MET A 1 8.79 -24.76 34.38
C MET A 1 9.24 -23.31 34.27
N ARG A 2 10.02 -22.71 35.21
CA ARG A 2 10.47 -21.29 35.05
C ARG A 2 11.57 -21.07 34.00
N ARG A 3 12.38 -22.10 33.66
CA ARG A 3 13.41 -22.00 32.61
C ARG A 3 12.83 -22.07 31.19
N ASP A 4 11.71 -22.77 31.00
CA ASP A 4 11.11 -22.98 29.67
C ASP A 4 10.32 -21.75 29.19
N LEU A 5 9.73 -20.97 30.11
CA LEU A 5 9.04 -19.71 29.80
C LEU A 5 10.00 -18.63 29.29
N ASN A 6 11.25 -18.58 29.79
CA ASN A 6 12.24 -17.61 29.34
C ASN A 6 12.81 -17.92 27.95
N ALA A 7 12.87 -19.21 27.57
CA ALA A 7 13.26 -19.61 26.22
C ALA A 7 12.16 -19.29 25.19
N ALA A 8 10.90 -19.52 25.55
CA ALA A 8 9.75 -19.14 24.73
C ALA A 8 9.63 -17.62 24.57
N TRP A 9 9.90 -16.84 25.61
CA TRP A 9 9.88 -15.37 25.56
C TRP A 9 11.03 -14.79 24.71
N LYS A 10 12.24 -15.36 24.79
CA LYS A 10 13.39 -15.00 23.92
C LYS A 10 13.16 -15.35 22.45
N ALA A 11 12.49 -16.48 22.16
CA ALA A 11 12.14 -16.85 20.80
C ALA A 11 11.06 -15.93 20.20
N LEU A 12 10.12 -15.44 21.03
CA LEU A 12 9.10 -14.47 20.61
C LEU A 12 9.66 -13.04 20.44
N SER A 13 10.70 -12.67 21.20
CA SER A 13 11.32 -11.34 21.15
C SER A 13 12.29 -11.14 19.98
N LEU A 14 12.71 -12.20 19.28
CA LEU A 14 13.67 -12.12 18.17
C LEU A 14 13.01 -11.86 16.80
N ARG A 15 11.69 -12.06 16.65
CA ARG A 15 10.98 -11.79 15.39
C ARG A 15 10.25 -10.44 15.33
N ARG A 16 10.06 -9.75 16.46
CA ARG A 16 9.33 -8.46 16.54
C ARG A 16 10.16 -7.18 16.33
N PRO A 17 11.45 -7.07 16.72
CA PRO A 17 12.19 -5.82 16.54
C PRO A 17 12.50 -5.56 15.07
N PHE A 18 12.62 -6.60 14.23
CA PHE A 18 12.87 -6.42 12.80
C PHE A 18 11.66 -5.81 12.08
N VAL A 19 10.45 -6.22 12.43
CA VAL A 19 9.21 -5.65 11.87
C VAL A 19 9.03 -4.20 12.34
N LEU A 20 9.28 -3.89 13.61
CA LEU A 20 9.19 -2.51 14.12
C LEU A 20 10.25 -1.60 13.48
N SER A 21 11.50 -2.05 13.35
CA SER A 21 12.58 -1.26 12.75
C SER A 21 12.35 -1.04 11.24
N LEU A 22 11.83 -2.04 10.52
CA LEU A 22 11.49 -1.92 9.11
C LEU A 22 10.26 -1.02 8.90
N LEU A 23 9.24 -1.13 9.76
CA LEU A 23 8.11 -0.21 9.79
C LEU A 23 8.59 1.23 10.07
N LEU A 24 9.49 1.43 11.02
CA LEU A 24 10.06 2.75 11.35
C LEU A 24 10.84 3.36 10.18
N ALA A 25 11.74 2.60 9.55
CA ALA A 25 12.61 3.11 8.48
C ALA A 25 11.82 3.55 7.22
N THR A 26 10.87 2.72 6.79
CA THR A 26 10.02 3.01 5.61
C THR A 26 9.01 4.12 5.87
N ASN A 27 8.49 4.21 7.10
CA ASN A 27 7.59 5.31 7.49
C ASN A 27 8.35 6.64 7.62
N LEU A 28 9.62 6.64 8.03
CA LEU A 28 10.45 7.85 8.06
C LEU A 28 10.68 8.41 6.65
N GLN A 29 10.87 7.54 5.67
CA GLN A 29 11.04 7.91 4.26
C GLN A 29 9.74 8.50 3.67
N ALA A 30 8.58 7.93 4.01
CA ALA A 30 7.28 8.49 3.64
C ALA A 30 7.01 9.86 4.31
N LEU A 31 7.42 10.02 5.58
CA LEU A 31 7.31 11.30 6.30
C LEU A 31 8.23 12.37 5.69
N LEU A 32 9.47 12.00 5.32
CA LEU A 32 10.42 12.89 4.64
C LEU A 32 9.90 13.30 3.25
N PHE A 33 9.30 12.36 2.51
CA PHE A 33 8.69 12.64 1.22
C PHE A 33 7.46 13.55 1.34
N LEU A 34 6.57 13.31 2.33
CA LEU A 34 5.47 14.22 2.67
C LEU A 34 5.95 15.62 3.02
N LEU A 35 7.10 15.76 3.69
CA LEU A 35 7.70 17.07 4.01
C LEU A 35 8.36 17.74 2.79
N LEU A 36 8.76 16.97 1.77
CA LEU A 36 9.43 17.45 0.56
C LEU A 36 8.49 17.71 -0.62
N GLU A 37 7.37 16.99 -0.72
CA GLU A 37 6.41 17.05 -1.84
C GLU A 37 5.01 17.58 -1.43
N LEU A 38 4.89 18.38 -0.36
CA LEU A 38 3.66 19.16 -0.15
C LEU A 38 3.37 19.97 -1.44
N PRO A 39 2.11 19.98 -1.93
CA PRO A 39 1.77 20.69 -3.15
C PRO A 39 2.21 22.15 -3.02
N GLN A 40 2.93 22.63 -4.03
CA GLN A 40 3.25 24.03 -4.25
C GLN A 40 1.96 24.82 -4.58
N SER A 41 0.99 24.83 -3.67
CA SER A 41 -0.13 25.76 -3.72
C SER A 41 0.31 27.05 -3.04
N GLY A 42 1.14 27.83 -3.73
CA GLY A 42 1.30 29.28 -3.53
C GLY A 42 1.67 29.81 -2.14
N GLY A 43 2.34 29.03 -1.28
CA GLY A 43 2.82 29.50 0.02
C GLY A 43 4.23 28.99 0.30
N GLU A 44 5.11 29.88 0.74
CA GLU A 44 6.53 29.63 1.01
C GLU A 44 6.75 28.37 1.87
N VAL A 45 7.69 27.50 1.44
CA VAL A 45 8.11 26.32 2.20
C VAL A 45 9.01 26.79 3.36
N PRO A 46 8.79 26.34 4.62
CA PRO A 46 9.73 26.60 5.69
C PRO A 46 10.93 25.66 5.51
N LEU A 47 11.95 26.13 4.77
CA LEU A 47 13.27 25.51 4.62
C LEU A 47 13.88 25.04 5.96
N GLY A 48 13.45 25.62 7.08
CA GLY A 48 13.87 25.26 8.43
C GLY A 48 13.51 23.82 8.87
N GLY A 49 12.40 23.24 8.40
CA GLY A 49 11.98 21.90 8.82
C GLY A 49 12.85 20.77 8.26
N ILE A 50 13.20 20.90 6.97
CA ILE A 50 14.05 19.93 6.26
C ILE A 50 15.50 20.01 6.76
N LEU A 51 16.00 21.23 7.01
CA LEU A 51 17.33 21.45 7.56
C LEU A 51 17.46 20.88 8.98
N ALA A 52 16.41 20.98 9.81
CA ALA A 52 16.41 20.46 11.18
C ALA A 52 16.47 18.92 11.24
N VAL A 53 15.75 18.22 10.36
CA VAL A 53 15.79 16.74 10.30
C VAL A 53 17.13 16.25 9.77
N ALA A 54 17.69 16.91 8.74
CA ALA A 54 19.01 16.60 8.21
C ALA A 54 20.13 16.85 9.24
N LEU A 55 20.07 17.96 9.98
CA LEU A 55 21.00 18.25 11.09
C LEU A 55 20.86 17.26 12.26
N LEU A 56 19.65 16.80 12.57
CA LEU A 56 19.42 15.76 13.59
C LEU A 56 20.14 14.46 13.23
N LEU A 57 20.00 14.00 11.98
CA LEU A 57 20.60 12.76 11.50
C LEU A 57 22.13 12.88 11.40
N ALA A 58 22.65 14.03 10.94
CA ALA A 58 24.09 14.30 10.89
C ALA A 58 24.73 14.43 12.28
N SER A 59 23.99 14.92 13.28
CA SER A 59 24.50 15.09 14.65
C SER A 59 24.54 13.79 15.47
N GLY A 60 23.77 12.77 15.08
CA GLY A 60 23.75 11.46 15.74
C GLY A 60 24.85 10.50 15.27
N ALA A 61 25.38 10.70 14.05
CA ALA A 61 26.39 9.83 13.44
C ALA A 61 27.60 10.62 12.94
N GLY A 62 28.64 10.76 13.77
CA GLY A 62 30.02 10.71 13.25
C GLY A 62 30.71 11.99 12.78
N LEU A 63 30.69 13.08 13.57
CA LEU A 63 31.67 14.18 13.38
C LEU A 63 32.59 14.42 14.58
N ALA A 64 32.56 13.57 15.61
CA ALA A 64 33.41 13.72 16.80
C ALA A 64 34.78 13.02 16.71
N ARG A 65 35.21 12.51 15.54
CA ARG A 65 36.45 11.69 15.42
C ARG A 65 37.59 12.28 14.59
N TYR A 66 37.52 13.54 14.16
CA TYR A 66 38.63 14.17 13.42
C TYR A 66 38.86 15.61 13.88
N VAL A 67 39.46 15.77 15.06
CA VAL A 67 40.21 16.99 15.40
C VAL A 67 41.60 16.54 15.87
N PRO A 68 42.68 16.89 15.14
CA PRO A 68 44.04 16.48 15.50
C PRO A 68 44.44 17.03 16.87
N ARG A 69 44.90 16.13 17.75
CA ARG A 69 45.30 16.39 19.15
C ARG A 69 46.72 16.97 19.26
N TRP A 70 47.08 17.92 18.41
CA TRP A 70 48.43 18.50 18.41
C TRP A 70 48.37 19.97 17.97
N MET A 71 47.80 20.84 18.79
CA MET A 71 48.16 22.26 18.82
C MET A 71 47.73 22.90 20.15
N ASN A 72 48.76 23.42 20.83
CA ASN A 72 48.76 24.47 21.83
C ASN A 72 48.47 24.13 23.30
N GLY A 73 49.56 24.19 24.07
CA GLY A 73 49.54 24.60 25.46
C GLY A 73 49.16 26.08 25.59
N SER A 74 48.21 26.33 26.48
CA SER A 74 48.05 27.55 27.29
C SER A 74 47.03 27.16 28.37
N GLU A 75 47.55 26.77 29.53
CA GLU A 75 46.75 26.40 30.70
C GLU A 75 46.11 27.66 31.29
N GLY A 76 44.80 27.62 31.60
CA GLY A 76 44.22 28.69 32.41
C GLY A 76 42.70 28.75 32.54
N GLU A 77 41.96 29.06 31.48
CA GLU A 77 40.71 29.81 31.68
C GLU A 77 39.40 29.27 31.08
N ASP A 78 39.33 28.05 30.53
CA ASP A 78 38.12 27.68 29.78
C ASP A 78 37.43 26.35 30.15
N THR A 79 37.72 25.80 31.33
CA THR A 79 37.05 24.58 31.82
C THR A 79 35.58 24.80 32.15
N ALA A 80 35.22 25.98 32.70
CA ALA A 80 33.84 26.31 33.05
C ALA A 80 32.93 26.51 31.82
N SER A 81 33.46 27.09 30.73
CA SER A 81 32.70 27.25 29.48
C SER A 81 32.51 25.90 28.78
N GLN A 82 33.54 25.05 28.77
CA GLN A 82 33.49 23.71 28.19
C GLN A 82 32.48 22.80 28.92
N VAL A 83 32.40 22.87 30.26
CA VAL A 83 31.40 22.11 31.05
C VAL A 83 29.98 22.62 30.79
N ARG A 84 29.76 23.93 30.67
CA ARG A 84 28.44 24.50 30.32
C ARG A 84 28.01 24.12 28.90
N ALA A 85 28.94 24.12 27.95
CA ALA A 85 28.69 23.69 26.57
C ALA A 85 28.39 22.18 26.47
N ALA A 86 29.04 21.34 27.28
CA ALA A 86 28.76 19.90 27.33
C ALA A 86 27.39 19.59 27.97
N SER A 87 27.03 20.29 29.04
CA SER A 87 25.74 20.13 29.73
C SER A 87 24.55 20.52 28.85
N THR A 88 24.63 21.66 28.16
CA THR A 88 23.60 22.15 27.24
C THR A 88 23.39 21.22 26.05
N ARG A 89 24.47 20.67 25.46
CA ARG A 89 24.37 19.66 24.39
C ARG A 89 23.60 18.41 24.83
N SER A 90 23.81 17.94 26.06
CA SER A 90 23.11 16.76 26.58
C SER A 90 21.61 17.00 26.82
N LEU A 91 21.22 18.21 27.22
CA LEU A 91 19.81 18.58 27.37
C LEU A 91 19.11 18.67 26.01
N VAL A 92 19.74 19.36 25.04
CA VAL A 92 19.20 19.47 23.66
C VAL A 92 18.98 18.09 23.06
N GLN A 93 19.97 17.18 23.16
CA GLN A 93 19.83 15.81 22.66
C GLN A 93 18.68 15.04 23.33
N ARG A 94 18.48 15.20 24.64
CA ARG A 94 17.36 14.57 25.35
C ARG A 94 16.00 15.12 24.89
N VAL A 95 15.90 16.43 24.72
CA VAL A 95 14.67 17.08 24.24
C VAL A 95 14.34 16.64 22.81
N LEU A 96 15.34 16.66 21.91
CA LEU A 96 15.16 16.21 20.52
C LEU A 96 14.81 14.72 20.45
N GLY A 97 15.46 13.89 21.26
CA GLY A 97 15.14 12.47 21.38
C GLY A 97 13.70 12.24 21.87
N ALA A 98 13.27 12.96 22.91
CA ALA A 98 11.91 12.87 23.42
C ALA A 98 10.88 13.35 22.38
N ALA A 99 11.15 14.45 21.67
CA ALA A 99 10.30 14.95 20.60
C ALA A 99 10.15 13.94 19.46
N LEU A 100 11.24 13.29 19.04
CA LEU A 100 11.21 12.25 18.01
C LEU A 100 10.38 11.04 18.46
N VAL A 101 10.55 10.59 19.71
CA VAL A 101 9.75 9.48 20.28
C VAL A 101 8.26 9.83 20.30
N LEU A 102 7.92 11.06 20.72
CA LEU A 102 6.52 11.52 20.70
C LEU A 102 5.94 11.58 19.29
N LEU A 103 6.71 12.08 18.31
CA LEU A 103 6.27 12.16 16.91
C LEU A 103 6.03 10.76 16.33
N VAL A 104 6.95 9.84 16.54
CA VAL A 104 6.81 8.44 16.13
C VAL A 104 5.61 7.78 16.81
N GLY A 105 5.44 7.99 18.13
CA GLY A 105 4.31 7.47 18.89
C GLY A 105 2.97 8.00 18.37
N ALA A 106 2.89 9.30 18.08
CA ALA A 106 1.70 9.92 17.50
C ALA A 106 1.39 9.35 16.11
N TYR A 107 2.40 9.17 15.26
CA TYR A 107 2.20 8.57 13.94
C TYR A 107 1.72 7.12 14.01
N LEU A 108 2.30 6.29 14.90
CA LEU A 108 1.84 4.92 15.13
C LEU A 108 0.40 4.89 15.68
N LEU A 109 0.02 5.87 16.51
CA LEU A 109 -1.36 6.02 16.97
C LEU A 109 -2.30 6.30 15.80
N VAL A 110 -1.94 7.21 14.88
CA VAL A 110 -2.73 7.49 13.67
C VAL A 110 -2.89 6.24 12.80
N LEU A 111 -1.84 5.45 12.62
CA LEU A 111 -1.91 4.21 11.84
C LEU A 111 -2.81 3.14 12.46
N THR A 112 -2.92 3.11 13.79
CA THR A 112 -3.73 2.11 14.51
C THR A 112 -5.16 2.60 14.76
N VAL A 113 -5.38 3.90 14.82
CA VAL A 113 -6.68 4.53 15.06
C VAL A 113 -6.89 5.63 14.01
N PRO A 114 -7.20 5.27 12.76
CA PRO A 114 -7.39 6.24 11.68
C PRO A 114 -8.65 7.11 11.83
N GLN A 115 -9.64 6.67 12.62
CA GLN A 115 -10.98 7.29 12.72
C GLN A 115 -10.98 8.81 12.98
N PRO A 116 -10.08 9.40 13.79
CA PRO A 116 -10.03 10.85 13.97
C PRO A 116 -9.77 11.64 12.67
N LEU A 117 -9.09 11.04 11.68
CA LEU A 117 -8.87 11.64 10.36
C LEU A 117 -10.01 11.40 9.36
N PHE A 118 -10.94 10.49 9.70
CA PHE A 118 -12.10 10.09 8.90
C PHE A 118 -13.37 10.08 9.76
N PRO A 119 -13.86 11.27 10.19
CA PRO A 119 -14.92 11.39 11.18
C PRO A 119 -16.30 10.94 10.66
N TYR A 120 -16.53 10.95 9.35
CA TYR A 120 -17.80 10.52 8.78
C TYR A 120 -17.82 9.00 8.66
N ARG A 121 -18.89 8.37 9.14
CA ARG A 121 -19.04 6.93 9.15
C ARG A 121 -20.41 6.52 8.62
N LEU A 122 -20.41 5.47 7.82
CA LEU A 122 -21.59 4.76 7.37
C LEU A 122 -21.35 3.25 7.54
N SER A 123 -22.38 2.52 7.95
CA SER A 123 -22.39 1.06 7.88
C SER A 123 -23.51 0.62 6.96
N TYR A 124 -23.19 -0.24 5.99
CA TYR A 124 -24.13 -0.74 5.01
C TYR A 124 -23.71 -2.14 4.56
N ARG A 125 -24.58 -3.13 4.78
CA ARG A 125 -24.31 -4.55 4.55
C ARG A 125 -23.03 -5.00 5.28
N SER A 126 -22.10 -5.63 4.58
CA SER A 126 -20.79 -6.08 5.09
C SER A 126 -19.75 -4.95 5.20
N PHE A 127 -20.08 -3.71 4.80
CA PHE A 127 -19.14 -2.59 4.76
C PHE A 127 -19.35 -1.62 5.92
N THR A 128 -18.25 -1.24 6.56
CA THR A 128 -18.15 -0.03 7.37
C THR A 128 -17.23 0.95 6.65
N VAL A 129 -17.81 2.03 6.14
CA VAL A 129 -17.11 3.06 5.39
C VAL A 129 -16.86 4.27 6.28
N HIS A 130 -15.61 4.69 6.35
CA HIS A 130 -15.16 5.92 6.95
C HIS A 130 -14.73 6.89 5.85
N SER A 131 -15.00 8.18 6.03
CA SER A 131 -14.55 9.22 5.11
C SER A 131 -14.15 10.48 5.84
N ASP A 132 -13.27 11.24 5.22
CA ASP A 132 -12.89 12.58 5.64
C ASP A 132 -13.80 13.69 5.12
N GLN A 133 -14.76 13.35 4.27
CA GLN A 133 -15.82 14.23 3.81
C GLN A 133 -17.19 13.63 4.13
N PRO A 134 -18.25 14.44 4.20
CA PRO A 134 -19.61 13.93 4.34
C PRO A 134 -19.93 12.88 3.27
N LEU A 135 -20.43 11.73 3.69
CA LEU A 135 -20.86 10.66 2.80
C LEU A 135 -22.27 10.96 2.27
N SER A 136 -22.38 11.12 0.97
CA SER A 136 -23.63 11.31 0.24
C SER A 136 -24.29 9.98 -0.12
N ARG A 137 -25.51 10.01 -0.66
CA ARG A 137 -26.27 8.79 -1.02
C ARG A 137 -25.68 8.04 -2.22
N GLY A 138 -24.80 8.64 -3.03
CA GLY A 138 -24.13 7.96 -4.14
C GLY A 138 -23.23 6.80 -3.71
N VAL A 139 -22.83 6.73 -2.43
CA VAL A 139 -22.04 5.61 -1.91
C VAL A 139 -22.80 4.28 -1.92
N TYR A 140 -24.14 4.27 -1.77
CA TYR A 140 -24.89 3.01 -1.68
C TYR A 140 -24.82 2.18 -2.98
N PRO A 141 -25.10 2.75 -4.18
CA PRO A 141 -24.93 2.03 -5.44
C PRO A 141 -23.50 1.52 -5.68
N VAL A 142 -22.48 2.27 -5.24
CA VAL A 142 -21.07 1.85 -5.32
C VAL A 142 -20.84 0.58 -4.50
N LEU A 143 -21.30 0.57 -3.26
CA LEU A 143 -21.19 -0.58 -2.35
C LEU A 143 -22.02 -1.77 -2.84
N ASP A 144 -23.20 -1.55 -3.41
CA ASP A 144 -24.00 -2.62 -4.01
C ASP A 144 -23.29 -3.28 -5.19
N ARG A 145 -22.66 -2.49 -6.07
CA ARG A 145 -21.86 -3.03 -7.19
C ARG A 145 -20.63 -3.78 -6.71
N ALA A 146 -19.93 -3.27 -5.70
CA ALA A 146 -18.81 -3.97 -5.09
C ALA A 146 -19.26 -5.30 -4.45
N GLN A 147 -20.38 -5.30 -3.72
CA GLN A 147 -20.96 -6.49 -3.13
C GLN A 147 -21.37 -7.53 -4.17
N ALA A 148 -21.97 -7.10 -5.28
CA ALA A 148 -22.39 -8.01 -6.35
C ALA A 148 -21.19 -8.76 -6.96
N ARG A 149 -20.10 -8.04 -7.24
CA ARG A 149 -18.83 -8.61 -7.73
C ARG A 149 -18.21 -9.60 -6.75
N LEU A 150 -18.17 -9.22 -5.46
CA LEU A 150 -17.65 -10.10 -4.41
C LEU A 150 -18.52 -11.35 -4.28
N ALA A 151 -19.85 -11.21 -4.30
CA ALA A 151 -20.79 -12.31 -4.11
C ALA A 151 -20.75 -13.36 -5.24
N SER A 152 -20.31 -12.99 -6.44
CA SER A 152 -20.11 -13.94 -7.54
C SER A 152 -18.77 -14.69 -7.48
N SER A 153 -17.87 -14.34 -6.56
CA SER A 153 -16.55 -14.97 -6.46
C SER A 153 -16.53 -16.20 -5.57
N ALA A 154 -15.65 -17.16 -5.87
CA ALA A 154 -15.46 -18.37 -5.06
C ALA A 154 -14.88 -18.07 -3.66
N VAL A 155 -14.24 -16.91 -3.45
CA VAL A 155 -13.69 -16.49 -2.15
C VAL A 155 -14.71 -15.80 -1.26
N TYR A 156 -15.95 -15.64 -1.73
CA TYR A 156 -16.95 -14.87 -1.02
C TYR A 156 -17.26 -15.46 0.36
N ASP A 157 -17.27 -14.59 1.36
CA ASP A 157 -17.69 -14.91 2.72
C ASP A 157 -18.75 -13.91 3.17
N SER A 158 -19.99 -14.37 3.26
CA SER A 158 -21.13 -13.53 3.66
C SER A 158 -21.07 -13.04 5.11
N THR A 159 -20.20 -13.64 5.93
CA THR A 159 -19.98 -13.24 7.32
C THR A 159 -18.83 -12.25 7.48
N ALA A 160 -18.02 -12.04 6.44
CA ALA A 160 -16.90 -11.12 6.49
C ALA A 160 -17.39 -9.67 6.58
N LEU A 161 -16.75 -8.91 7.46
CA LEU A 161 -16.96 -7.47 7.60
C LEU A 161 -15.72 -6.72 7.09
N HIS A 162 -15.95 -5.65 6.36
CA HIS A 162 -14.89 -4.89 5.69
C HIS A 162 -14.92 -3.42 6.13
N THR A 163 -13.79 -2.94 6.63
CA THR A 163 -13.62 -1.53 7.00
C THR A 163 -12.85 -0.80 5.92
N ILE A 164 -13.47 0.24 5.35
CA ILE A 164 -12.93 1.02 4.23
C ILE A 164 -12.79 2.47 4.66
N PHE A 165 -11.67 3.10 4.32
CA PHE A 165 -11.38 4.52 4.55
C PHE A 165 -11.25 5.20 3.19
N LEU A 166 -12.20 6.08 2.87
CA LEU A 166 -12.21 6.90 1.66
C LEU A 166 -11.53 8.23 1.93
N SER A 167 -10.48 8.54 1.17
CA SER A 167 -9.75 9.80 1.29
C SER A 167 -10.20 10.78 0.21
N SER A 168 -10.39 12.04 0.56
CA SER A 168 -10.61 13.12 -0.42
C SER A 168 -9.31 13.79 -0.87
N SER A 169 -8.16 13.45 -0.26
CA SER A 169 -6.86 14.02 -0.57
C SER A 169 -5.73 12.98 -0.64
N TYR A 170 -4.75 13.22 -1.51
CA TYR A 170 -3.60 12.32 -1.71
C TYR A 170 -2.70 12.23 -0.48
N TRP A 171 -2.43 13.34 0.20
CA TRP A 171 -1.55 13.35 1.38
C TRP A 171 -2.11 12.49 2.52
N LYS A 172 -3.45 12.48 2.70
CA LYS A 172 -4.09 11.69 3.75
C LYS A 172 -4.02 10.21 3.42
N PHE A 173 -4.23 9.84 2.16
CA PHE A 173 -3.98 8.48 1.69
C PHE A 173 -2.51 8.08 1.89
N ALA A 174 -1.56 8.97 1.54
CA ALA A 174 -0.13 8.72 1.65
C ALA A 174 0.33 8.41 3.09
N LEU A 175 -0.31 9.00 4.12
CA LEU A 175 -0.04 8.67 5.53
C LEU A 175 -0.18 7.18 5.82
N PHE A 176 -1.10 6.49 5.15
CA PHE A 176 -1.38 5.07 5.34
C PHE A 176 -0.74 4.19 4.26
N ALA A 177 -0.62 4.71 3.03
CA ALA A 177 -0.16 3.97 1.87
C ALA A 177 1.36 3.74 1.82
N ARG A 178 2.16 4.45 2.63
CA ARG A 178 3.63 4.29 2.70
C ARG A 178 4.25 4.41 1.31
N GLU A 179 4.97 3.39 0.86
CA GLU A 179 5.60 3.31 -0.47
C GLU A 179 4.60 3.19 -1.63
N HIS A 180 3.34 2.89 -1.33
CA HIS A 180 2.26 2.71 -2.32
C HIS A 180 1.34 3.93 -2.43
N PHE A 181 1.82 5.13 -2.11
CA PHE A 181 1.04 6.38 -2.19
C PHE A 181 0.47 6.69 -3.59
N ARG A 182 1.00 6.05 -4.64
CA ARG A 182 0.50 6.13 -6.02
C ARG A 182 -0.50 5.03 -6.37
N ALA A 183 -0.91 4.17 -5.43
CA ALA A 183 -1.92 3.15 -5.67
C ALA A 183 -3.35 3.73 -5.64
N PHE A 184 -4.32 2.97 -6.17
CA PHE A 184 -5.74 3.31 -6.08
C PHE A 184 -6.30 2.99 -4.69
N GLY A 185 -5.87 1.88 -4.12
CA GLY A 185 -6.17 1.45 -2.77
C GLY A 185 -5.00 0.67 -2.21
N ILE A 186 -5.01 0.50 -0.89
CA ILE A 186 -4.09 -0.37 -0.17
C ILE A 186 -4.80 -1.03 0.99
N ARG A 187 -4.37 -2.25 1.29
CA ARG A 187 -4.74 -2.98 2.49
C ARG A 187 -3.71 -2.74 3.60
N SER A 188 -4.17 -2.39 4.80
CA SER A 188 -3.32 -2.33 5.99
C SER A 188 -2.95 -3.74 6.45
N PRO A 189 -1.66 -4.04 6.67
CA PRO A 189 -1.22 -5.36 7.11
C PRO A 189 -1.64 -5.69 8.56
N LEU A 190 -1.99 -4.68 9.37
CA LEU A 190 -2.28 -4.87 10.80
C LEU A 190 -3.71 -5.34 11.07
N ARG A 191 -4.70 -4.73 10.41
CA ARG A 191 -6.13 -4.94 10.69
C ARG A 191 -6.97 -5.28 9.45
N GLY A 192 -6.34 -5.42 8.29
CA GLY A 192 -7.07 -5.60 7.03
C GLY A 192 -7.92 -4.40 6.62
N HIS A 193 -7.73 -3.23 7.26
CA HIS A 193 -8.39 -1.98 6.88
C HIS A 193 -7.99 -1.63 5.45
N ILE A 194 -8.96 -1.20 4.65
CA ILE A 194 -8.72 -0.79 3.27
C ILE A 194 -8.68 0.73 3.26
N PHE A 195 -7.64 1.32 2.71
CA PHE A 195 -7.56 2.75 2.43
C PHE A 195 -7.65 2.95 0.93
N ILE A 196 -8.50 3.88 0.51
CA ILE A 196 -8.67 4.23 -0.90
C ILE A 196 -8.16 5.66 -1.09
N SER A 197 -7.51 5.87 -2.23
CA SER A 197 -7.01 7.17 -2.69
C SER A 197 -8.17 8.13 -2.98
N LYS A 198 -7.93 9.22 -3.70
CA LYS A 198 -8.90 10.29 -3.94
C LYS A 198 -10.20 9.76 -4.57
N ALA A 199 -11.22 9.53 -3.73
CA ALA A 199 -12.45 8.85 -4.10
C ALA A 199 -13.61 9.82 -4.26
N ASP A 200 -14.44 9.58 -5.27
CA ASP A 200 -15.70 10.27 -5.54
C ASP A 200 -16.82 9.21 -5.64
N PRO A 201 -17.57 8.98 -4.55
CA PRO A 201 -18.66 8.01 -4.54
C PRO A 201 -19.84 8.38 -5.43
N GLU A 202 -20.07 9.67 -5.70
CA GLU A 202 -21.17 10.11 -6.57
C GLU A 202 -20.92 9.71 -8.03
N ARG A 203 -19.66 9.75 -8.45
CA ARG A 203 -19.24 9.38 -9.81
C ARG A 203 -18.78 7.93 -9.93
N ASP A 204 -18.69 7.19 -8.82
CA ASP A 204 -18.09 5.85 -8.74
C ASP A 204 -16.65 5.85 -9.27
N VAL A 205 -15.83 6.83 -8.85
CA VAL A 205 -14.48 7.05 -9.38
C VAL A 205 -13.46 7.10 -8.25
N VAL A 206 -12.27 6.54 -8.49
CA VAL A 206 -11.06 6.78 -7.71
C VAL A 206 -9.98 7.27 -8.65
N VAL A 207 -9.30 8.35 -8.24
CA VAL A 207 -8.13 8.88 -8.93
C VAL A 207 -6.90 8.61 -8.08
N ARG A 208 -5.86 8.02 -8.67
CA ARG A 208 -4.54 7.87 -8.04
C ARG A 208 -3.60 9.01 -8.43
N TYR A 209 -2.55 9.17 -7.66
CA TYR A 209 -1.47 10.13 -7.99
C TYR A 209 -0.56 9.59 -9.10
N ALA A 210 -0.99 9.75 -10.35
CA ALA A 210 -0.25 9.40 -11.56
C ALA A 210 -0.69 10.26 -12.76
N GLU A 211 0.18 10.40 -13.77
CA GLU A 211 -0.09 11.19 -14.98
C GLU A 211 -1.01 10.48 -15.98
N ALA A 212 -0.90 9.16 -16.09
CA ALA A 212 -1.67 8.34 -17.03
C ALA A 212 -2.27 7.11 -16.33
N GLN A 213 -3.36 6.58 -16.90
CA GLN A 213 -4.06 5.40 -16.36
C GLN A 213 -4.35 5.56 -14.86
N ASN A 214 -4.81 6.75 -14.49
CA ASN A 214 -4.89 7.22 -13.10
C ASN A 214 -6.30 7.17 -12.54
N GLU A 215 -7.27 6.63 -13.28
CA GLU A 215 -8.67 6.52 -12.89
C GLU A 215 -9.13 5.05 -12.91
N ARG A 216 -9.94 4.65 -11.93
CA ARG A 216 -10.67 3.37 -11.88
C ARG A 216 -12.04 3.58 -11.24
N ARG A 217 -12.94 2.61 -11.40
CA ARG A 217 -14.22 2.67 -10.68
C ARG A 217 -14.01 2.41 -9.21
N LEU A 218 -14.63 3.22 -8.34
CA LEU A 218 -14.52 3.05 -6.89
C LEU A 218 -15.04 1.67 -6.46
N SER A 219 -16.16 1.24 -7.01
CA SER A 219 -16.75 -0.08 -6.75
C SER A 219 -15.85 -1.24 -7.18
N GLY A 220 -15.07 -1.07 -8.24
CA GLY A 220 -14.09 -2.07 -8.70
C GLY A 220 -12.86 -2.11 -7.79
N VAL A 221 -12.32 -0.95 -7.41
CA VAL A 221 -11.22 -0.85 -6.42
C VAL A 221 -11.62 -1.45 -5.08
N ILE A 222 -12.84 -1.19 -4.58
CA ILE A 222 -13.32 -1.81 -3.34
C ILE A 222 -13.34 -3.34 -3.46
N ALA A 223 -13.91 -3.88 -4.55
CA ALA A 223 -13.94 -5.33 -4.76
C ALA A 223 -12.53 -5.93 -4.84
N HIS A 224 -11.61 -5.27 -5.55
CA HIS A 224 -10.20 -5.67 -5.65
C HIS A 224 -9.53 -5.73 -4.26
N GLU A 225 -9.57 -4.66 -3.48
CA GLU A 225 -8.91 -4.60 -2.16
C GLU A 225 -9.55 -5.55 -1.14
N VAL A 226 -10.87 -5.74 -1.19
CA VAL A 226 -11.56 -6.72 -0.35
C VAL A 226 -11.15 -8.15 -0.71
N THR A 227 -10.94 -8.43 -2.01
CA THR A 227 -10.50 -9.74 -2.47
C THR A 227 -9.16 -10.13 -1.86
N HIS A 228 -8.23 -9.18 -1.68
CA HIS A 228 -6.96 -9.44 -0.97
C HIS A 228 -7.16 -9.88 0.49
N ASN A 229 -8.14 -9.32 1.20
CA ASN A 229 -8.50 -9.78 2.55
C ASN A 229 -9.08 -11.21 2.53
N LEU A 230 -9.98 -11.48 1.59
CA LEU A 230 -10.63 -12.79 1.46
C LEU A 230 -9.64 -13.88 1.04
N LEU A 231 -8.74 -13.59 0.10
CA LEU A 231 -7.65 -14.48 -0.31
C LEU A 231 -6.74 -14.79 0.87
N GLN A 232 -6.34 -13.79 1.66
CA GLN A 232 -5.51 -14.03 2.84
C GLN A 232 -6.19 -15.00 3.82
N LYS A 233 -7.51 -14.90 4.00
CA LYS A 233 -8.27 -15.85 4.82
C LYS A 233 -8.30 -17.24 4.18
N ALA A 234 -8.63 -17.33 2.89
CA ALA A 234 -8.74 -18.58 2.14
C ALA A 234 -7.42 -19.36 2.09
N THR A 235 -6.29 -18.67 2.02
CA THR A 235 -4.95 -19.29 2.03
C THR A 235 -4.39 -19.52 3.43
N SER A 236 -5.16 -19.19 4.49
CA SER A 236 -4.68 -19.19 5.87
C SER A 236 -3.39 -18.37 6.06
N GLY A 237 -3.30 -17.24 5.34
CA GLY A 237 -2.18 -16.31 5.36
C GLY A 237 -0.96 -16.74 4.54
N ARG A 238 -1.04 -17.83 3.77
CA ARG A 238 0.06 -18.22 2.86
C ARG A 238 0.10 -17.26 1.67
N GLU A 239 1.31 -16.82 1.33
CA GLU A 239 1.54 -15.97 0.18
C GLU A 239 1.26 -16.72 -1.12
N LEU A 240 0.60 -16.03 -2.06
CA LEU A 240 0.40 -16.51 -3.42
C LEU A 240 1.44 -15.84 -4.34
N PRO A 241 1.80 -16.47 -5.46
CA PRO A 241 2.49 -15.77 -6.52
C PRO A 241 1.70 -14.52 -6.93
N ARG A 242 2.38 -13.38 -7.07
CA ARG A 242 1.75 -12.08 -7.35
C ARG A 242 0.74 -12.11 -8.49
N TRP A 243 1.01 -12.88 -9.55
CA TRP A 243 0.10 -12.99 -10.70
C TRP A 243 -1.25 -13.61 -10.34
N LYS A 244 -1.29 -14.52 -9.35
CA LYS A 244 -2.55 -15.08 -8.85
C LYS A 244 -3.27 -14.10 -7.94
N GLU A 245 -2.54 -13.45 -7.03
CA GLU A 245 -3.12 -12.54 -6.05
C GLU A 245 -3.74 -11.31 -6.73
N GLU A 246 -2.95 -10.59 -7.53
CA GLU A 246 -3.40 -9.41 -8.28
C GLU A 246 -4.36 -9.78 -9.41
N GLY A 247 -4.07 -10.89 -10.13
CA GLY A 247 -4.91 -11.34 -11.24
C GLY A 247 -6.31 -11.78 -10.79
N TYR A 248 -6.40 -12.49 -9.66
CA TYR A 248 -7.69 -12.90 -9.10
C TYR A 248 -8.45 -11.71 -8.54
N ALA A 249 -7.77 -10.76 -7.89
CA ALA A 249 -8.40 -9.52 -7.42
C ALA A 249 -8.97 -8.67 -8.58
N ASP A 250 -8.25 -8.53 -9.69
CA ASP A 250 -8.76 -7.85 -10.90
C ASP A 250 -9.86 -8.66 -11.62
N TYR A 251 -9.78 -10.00 -11.62
CA TYR A 251 -10.84 -10.87 -12.13
C TYR A 251 -12.14 -10.68 -11.33
N VAL A 252 -12.09 -10.72 -9.99
CA VAL A 252 -13.27 -10.47 -9.14
C VAL A 252 -13.77 -9.03 -9.30
N ALA A 253 -12.88 -8.05 -9.43
CA ALA A 253 -13.29 -6.68 -9.71
C ALA A 253 -13.96 -6.50 -11.08
N GLY A 254 -13.73 -7.42 -12.02
CA GLY A 254 -14.25 -7.37 -13.39
C GLY A 254 -13.61 -6.26 -14.24
N GLU A 255 -12.58 -5.57 -13.74
CA GLU A 255 -11.91 -4.46 -14.42
C GLU A 255 -10.41 -4.47 -14.13
N SER A 256 -9.63 -3.90 -15.04
CA SER A 256 -8.19 -3.65 -14.88
C SER A 256 -7.91 -2.19 -15.21
N THR A 257 -6.73 -1.70 -14.83
CA THR A 257 -6.34 -0.31 -15.15
C THR A 257 -6.05 -0.13 -16.65
N PHE A 258 -5.59 -1.19 -17.32
CA PHE A 258 -5.37 -1.20 -18.76
C PHE A 258 -6.65 -1.53 -19.51
N ASP A 259 -6.85 -0.94 -20.69
CA ASP A 259 -8.02 -1.23 -21.53
C ASP A 259 -8.01 -2.70 -21.98
N TYR A 260 -9.08 -3.42 -21.63
CA TYR A 260 -9.17 -4.86 -21.87
C TYR A 260 -9.06 -5.20 -23.36
N GLY A 261 -9.83 -4.51 -24.21
CA GLY A 261 -9.88 -4.79 -25.64
C GLY A 261 -8.55 -4.49 -26.34
N ALA A 262 -7.91 -3.36 -26.02
CA ALA A 262 -6.59 -3.03 -26.52
C ALA A 262 -5.53 -4.04 -26.07
N GLY A 263 -5.58 -4.47 -24.81
CA GLY A 263 -4.60 -5.43 -24.30
C GLY A 263 -4.74 -6.83 -24.91
N VAL A 264 -5.98 -7.32 -25.09
CA VAL A 264 -6.24 -8.58 -25.81
C VAL A 264 -5.74 -8.51 -27.25
N ARG A 265 -6.00 -7.40 -27.96
CA ARG A 265 -5.49 -7.19 -29.32
C ARG A 265 -3.96 -7.23 -29.37
N LEU A 266 -3.28 -6.53 -28.46
CA LEU A 266 -1.81 -6.56 -28.38
C LEU A 266 -1.28 -7.98 -28.19
N LEU A 267 -1.84 -8.74 -27.25
CA LEU A 267 -1.44 -10.12 -27.01
C LEU A 267 -1.69 -11.03 -28.22
N ALA A 268 -2.84 -10.87 -28.88
CA ALA A 268 -3.21 -11.62 -30.08
C ALA A 268 -2.35 -11.27 -31.31
N GLU A 269 -1.65 -10.14 -31.30
CA GLU A 269 -0.64 -9.77 -32.31
C GLU A 269 0.78 -10.24 -31.92
N GLY A 270 0.94 -10.94 -30.79
CA GLY A 270 2.25 -11.31 -30.25
C GLY A 270 3.05 -10.10 -29.73
N ARG A 271 2.37 -8.98 -29.47
CA ARG A 271 2.97 -7.73 -28.96
C ARG A 271 2.78 -7.63 -27.45
N SER A 272 3.62 -6.80 -26.82
CA SER A 272 3.59 -6.57 -25.38
C SER A 272 3.93 -5.11 -25.09
N GLU A 273 3.36 -4.58 -24.01
CA GLU A 273 3.69 -3.25 -23.48
C GLU A 273 4.38 -3.37 -22.12
N GLY A 274 5.39 -2.54 -21.86
CA GLY A 274 6.17 -2.59 -20.61
C GLY A 274 5.45 -2.05 -19.37
N SER A 275 4.23 -1.51 -19.49
CA SER A 275 3.55 -0.82 -18.38
C SER A 275 3.10 -1.78 -17.28
N SER A 276 3.03 -1.27 -16.05
CA SER A 276 2.49 -2.02 -14.91
C SER A 276 1.01 -2.35 -15.11
N ALA A 277 0.24 -1.44 -15.70
CA ALA A 277 -1.17 -1.68 -16.00
C ALA A 277 -1.35 -2.85 -16.98
N PHE A 278 -0.57 -2.91 -18.07
CA PHE A 278 -0.62 -4.04 -19.01
C PHE A 278 -0.27 -5.36 -18.31
N ARG A 279 0.75 -5.36 -17.44
CA ARG A 279 1.11 -6.54 -16.65
C ARG A 279 -0.02 -7.08 -15.78
N TYR A 280 -0.76 -6.18 -15.11
CA TYR A 280 -1.90 -6.58 -14.27
C TYR A 280 -3.06 -7.12 -15.11
N LEU A 281 -3.31 -6.53 -16.29
CA LEU A 281 -4.27 -7.09 -17.24
C LEU A 281 -3.86 -8.51 -17.66
N LYS A 282 -2.58 -8.76 -17.95
CA LYS A 282 -2.11 -10.12 -18.25
C LYS A 282 -2.39 -11.08 -17.09
N TYR A 283 -2.13 -10.67 -15.85
CA TYR A 283 -2.44 -11.49 -14.68
C TYR A 283 -3.92 -11.85 -14.59
N ARG A 284 -4.81 -10.87 -14.81
CA ARG A 284 -6.25 -11.13 -14.89
C ARG A 284 -6.60 -12.14 -15.97
N LEU A 285 -6.09 -11.96 -17.20
CA LEU A 285 -6.36 -12.85 -18.32
C LEU A 285 -5.89 -14.29 -18.06
N LEU A 286 -4.74 -14.46 -17.40
CA LEU A 286 -4.26 -15.80 -17.01
C LEU A 286 -5.18 -16.47 -15.99
N VAL A 287 -5.71 -15.71 -15.03
CA VAL A 287 -6.67 -16.23 -14.04
C VAL A 287 -7.98 -16.58 -14.72
N GLU A 288 -8.51 -15.70 -15.55
CA GLU A 288 -9.74 -15.93 -16.33
C GLU A 288 -9.62 -17.17 -17.21
N TYR A 289 -8.50 -17.34 -17.91
CA TYR A 289 -8.21 -18.54 -18.71
C TYR A 289 -8.24 -19.82 -17.88
N LEU A 290 -7.66 -19.81 -16.69
CA LEU A 290 -7.64 -20.99 -15.82
C LEU A 290 -9.03 -21.32 -15.26
N LEU A 291 -9.75 -20.33 -14.75
CA LEU A 291 -11.00 -20.54 -14.04
C LEU A 291 -12.17 -20.80 -15.01
N GLU A 292 -12.27 -20.01 -16.08
CA GLU A 292 -13.42 -20.04 -16.99
C GLU A 292 -13.21 -21.02 -18.15
N GLU A 293 -12.06 -20.94 -18.83
CA GLU A 293 -11.83 -21.74 -20.03
C GLU A 293 -11.32 -23.14 -19.71
N LYS A 294 -10.32 -23.26 -18.83
CA LYS A 294 -9.82 -24.56 -18.37
C LYS A 294 -10.68 -25.20 -17.28
N GLY A 295 -11.62 -24.45 -16.69
CA GLY A 295 -12.50 -24.95 -15.63
C GLY A 295 -11.76 -25.39 -14.38
N VAL A 296 -10.58 -24.82 -14.10
CA VAL A 296 -9.79 -25.17 -12.91
C VAL A 296 -10.56 -24.73 -11.66
N PRO A 297 -10.93 -25.65 -10.75
CA PRO A 297 -11.63 -25.29 -9.52
C PRO A 297 -10.80 -24.33 -8.68
N PHE A 298 -11.45 -23.42 -7.94
CA PHE A 298 -10.76 -22.37 -7.19
C PHE A 298 -9.72 -22.91 -6.19
N GLU A 299 -10.03 -23.99 -5.47
CA GLU A 299 -9.13 -24.63 -4.50
C GLU A 299 -7.88 -25.20 -5.17
N GLU A 300 -8.04 -25.71 -6.39
CA GLU A 300 -6.94 -26.18 -7.21
C GLU A 300 -6.13 -25.00 -7.74
N PHE A 301 -6.79 -23.95 -8.27
CA PHE A 301 -6.15 -22.71 -8.71
C PHE A 301 -5.20 -22.14 -7.65
N LEU A 302 -5.57 -22.14 -6.37
CA LEU A 302 -4.70 -21.68 -5.28
C LEU A 302 -3.40 -22.51 -5.17
N ARG A 303 -3.45 -23.80 -5.50
CA ARG A 303 -2.36 -24.77 -5.26
C ARG A 303 -1.51 -25.07 -6.49
N ILE A 304 -2.08 -24.97 -7.71
CA ILE A 304 -1.36 -25.36 -8.92
C ILE A 304 -0.05 -24.58 -9.06
N ARG A 305 1.01 -25.26 -9.48
CA ARG A 305 2.28 -24.62 -9.81
C ARG A 305 2.42 -24.62 -11.32
N VAL A 306 2.20 -23.45 -11.91
CA VAL A 306 2.33 -23.23 -13.35
C VAL A 306 3.24 -22.03 -13.56
N ASP A 307 4.13 -22.14 -14.54
CA ASP A 307 4.95 -21.02 -14.97
C ASP A 307 4.05 -20.01 -15.74
N PRO A 308 3.92 -18.76 -15.26
CA PRO A 308 3.08 -17.76 -15.92
C PRO A 308 3.53 -17.47 -17.37
N CYS A 309 4.81 -17.63 -17.70
CA CYS A 309 5.31 -17.43 -19.07
C CYS A 309 4.80 -18.54 -20.00
N LEU A 310 4.78 -19.79 -19.54
CA LEU A 310 4.25 -20.91 -20.32
C LEU A 310 2.73 -20.80 -20.50
N LEU A 311 2.03 -20.37 -19.45
CA LEU A 311 0.58 -20.15 -19.47
C LEU A 311 0.20 -18.99 -20.39
N GLU A 312 0.97 -17.89 -20.38
CA GLU A 312 0.80 -16.76 -21.31
C GLU A 312 1.00 -17.21 -22.76
N ALA A 313 2.06 -17.98 -23.03
CA ALA A 313 2.30 -18.52 -24.36
C ALA A 313 1.18 -19.47 -24.82
N GLU A 314 0.60 -20.25 -23.90
CA GLU A 314 -0.57 -21.09 -24.18
C GLU A 314 -1.81 -20.25 -24.51
N LEU A 315 -2.11 -19.25 -23.70
CA LEU A 315 -3.22 -18.32 -23.92
C LEU A 315 -3.10 -17.61 -25.27
N VAL A 316 -1.91 -17.10 -25.63
CA VAL A 316 -1.67 -16.42 -26.91
C VAL A 316 -1.87 -17.39 -28.09
N ARG A 317 -1.35 -18.62 -28.01
CA ARG A 317 -1.60 -19.65 -29.03
C ARG A 317 -3.10 -19.93 -29.19
N ARG A 318 -3.83 -19.96 -28.09
CA ARG A 318 -5.28 -20.17 -28.07
C ARG A 318 -6.04 -19.03 -28.76
N MET A 319 -5.69 -17.77 -28.46
CA MET A 319 -6.24 -16.59 -29.12
C MET A 319 -5.99 -16.60 -30.63
N HIS A 320 -4.78 -16.96 -31.07
CA HIS A 320 -4.47 -17.10 -32.49
C HIS A 320 -5.24 -18.24 -33.18
N ALA A 321 -5.60 -19.30 -32.47
CA ALA A 321 -6.42 -20.38 -33.02
C ALA A 321 -7.87 -19.92 -33.21
N GLN A 322 -8.42 -19.17 -32.24
CA GLN A 322 -9.74 -18.53 -32.31
C GLN A 322 -9.86 -17.59 -33.51
N ASN A 323 -8.92 -16.66 -33.65
CA ASN A 323 -8.93 -15.67 -34.74
C ASN A 323 -8.80 -16.30 -36.15
N ARG A 324 -8.28 -17.54 -36.24
CA ARG A 324 -8.21 -18.29 -37.50
C ARG A 324 -9.45 -19.12 -37.78
N ALA A 325 -10.20 -19.48 -36.73
CA ALA A 325 -11.38 -20.33 -36.81
C ALA A 325 -12.68 -19.55 -37.05
N GLU A 326 -12.70 -18.24 -36.77
CA GLU A 326 -13.76 -17.35 -37.24
C GLU A 326 -13.45 -16.91 -38.68
N PRO A 327 -14.08 -17.52 -39.72
CA PRO A 327 -14.01 -16.93 -41.04
C PRO A 327 -14.60 -15.52 -40.94
N ALA A 328 -13.99 -14.55 -41.62
CA ALA A 328 -14.58 -13.24 -41.79
C ALA A 328 -15.98 -13.44 -42.39
N GLU A 329 -17.01 -13.36 -41.55
CA GLU A 329 -18.37 -13.16 -42.03
C GLU A 329 -18.36 -11.79 -42.71
N PHE A 330 -18.13 -11.83 -44.02
CA PHE A 330 -18.45 -10.76 -44.93
C PHE A 330 -19.94 -10.45 -44.76
N ASN A 331 -20.23 -9.30 -44.16
CA ASN A 331 -21.31 -8.40 -44.58
C ASN A 331 -21.05 -6.97 -44.08
#